data_AF-A0A0G0GHW1-F1
#
_entry.id   AF-A0A0G0GHW1-F1
#
_cell.length_a   1.000
_cell.length_b   1.000
_cell.length_c   1.000
_cell.angle_alpha   90.00
_cell.angle_beta   90.00
_cell.angle_gamma   90.00
#
_symmetry.space_group_name_H-M   'P 1'
#
loop_
_entity.id
_entity.type
_entity.pdbx_description
1 polymer ?
#
loop_
_entity_poly.entity_id
_entity_poly.type
_entity_poly.pdbx_seq_one_letter_code
_entity_poly.pdbx_strand_id
1 'polypeptide(L)'
;MKKFFKDLPPVLFFSIIPIVLVWIPFIFRLDSFWNIPLTKNGLATIVANYDGPLYLIIAKTLYNTESIKTMFSVPLPVEYYAAHFPLFPILIRLFSFIGNYPYAMLTATVLSSVYAMYFFKKLISQFVREENIVWMMLIFAILPARWLIVRSVGSPEPLFVGSIIASLFYFKNKKYLLAGIFGAIAQITKSPGILLFAGYIGFFIFEAIYNASISHKTVNFNFVRKLPLFLIPLSLLGVFFLYSKVYGNFYAYFDSGDNIHLFFPPFQIFNYSQPWVNTFWLEEVVLVYIIALLGIFKLFEKKEFEYAIFTAVFFTTIIFVSHRDIIRYALPIVPFILAGFSETLTKKSFRLLLLIVALPIYLFSLAYISQNVMPISNWAPFL
;
A
#
# COMPACT_ATOMS: atom_id res chain seq x y z
N MET A 1 13.09 24.52 9.61
CA MET A 1 12.82 23.66 10.79
C MET A 1 11.52 24.00 11.50
N LYS A 2 11.22 25.26 11.86
CA LYS A 2 9.98 25.63 12.60
C LYS A 2 8.66 25.10 12.01
N LYS A 3 8.49 25.13 10.67
CA LYS A 3 7.28 24.64 9.99
C LYS A 3 7.09 23.11 10.13
N PHE A 4 8.17 22.33 10.06
CA PHE A 4 8.12 20.87 10.19
C PHE A 4 7.60 20.43 11.57
N PHE A 5 8.09 21.06 12.65
CA PHE A 5 7.63 20.75 14.00
C PHE A 5 6.17 21.18 14.26
N LYS A 6 5.72 22.28 13.65
CA LYS A 6 4.31 22.70 13.71
C LYS A 6 3.39 21.72 12.97
N ASP A 7 3.91 21.09 11.92
CA ASP A 7 3.16 20.21 11.02
C ASP A 7 3.05 18.75 11.50
N LEU A 8 3.88 18.35 12.46
CA LEU A 8 4.03 16.98 12.93
C LEU A 8 2.87 16.50 13.85
N PRO A 9 2.33 17.29 14.79
CA PRO A 9 1.29 16.81 15.69
C PRO A 9 0.03 16.29 14.99
N PRO A 10 -0.55 16.96 13.97
CA PRO A 10 -1.67 16.40 13.24
C PRO A 10 -1.32 15.10 12.51
N VAL A 11 -0.11 15.00 11.96
CA VAL A 11 0.35 13.78 11.28
C VAL A 11 0.41 12.61 12.25
N LEU A 12 1.00 12.81 13.43
CA LEU A 12 1.07 11.79 14.48
C LEU A 12 -0.33 11.41 14.98
N PHE A 13 -1.19 12.39 15.22
CA PHE A 13 -2.54 12.17 15.72
C PHE A 13 -3.38 11.30 14.76
N PHE A 14 -3.51 11.69 13.49
CA PHE A 14 -4.31 10.94 12.50
C PHE A 14 -3.62 9.67 12.01
N SER A 15 -2.33 9.49 12.31
CA SER A 15 -1.66 8.22 12.05
C SER A 15 -1.84 7.20 13.15
N ILE A 16 -1.68 7.61 14.42
CA ILE A 16 -1.60 6.70 15.55
C ILE A 16 -2.99 6.43 16.16
N ILE A 17 -3.82 7.46 16.35
CA ILE A 17 -5.08 7.31 17.09
C ILE A 17 -6.02 6.27 16.46
N PRO A 18 -6.28 6.27 15.13
CA PRO A 18 -7.13 5.25 14.53
C PRO A 18 -6.59 3.82 14.70
N ILE A 19 -5.27 3.65 14.65
CA ILE A 19 -4.62 2.35 14.89
C ILE A 19 -4.83 1.90 16.33
N VAL A 20 -4.57 2.79 17.30
CA VAL A 20 -4.75 2.50 18.72
C VAL A 20 -6.20 2.15 19.02
N LEU A 21 -7.18 2.85 18.44
CA LEU A 21 -8.60 2.53 18.60
C LEU A 21 -8.93 1.11 18.08
N VAL A 22 -8.33 0.68 16.97
CA VAL A 22 -8.46 -0.69 16.46
C VAL A 22 -7.80 -1.69 17.40
N TRP A 23 -6.69 -1.33 18.05
CA TRP A 23 -5.97 -2.22 18.95
C TRP A 23 -6.63 -2.38 20.32
N ILE A 24 -7.37 -1.38 20.81
CA ILE A 24 -7.99 -1.38 22.15
C ILE A 24 -8.72 -2.69 22.48
N PRO A 25 -9.66 -3.20 21.65
CA PRO A 25 -10.37 -4.45 21.96
C PRO A 25 -9.44 -5.66 22.12
N PHE A 26 -8.36 -5.73 21.33
CA PHE A 26 -7.38 -6.82 21.40
C PHE A 26 -6.42 -6.67 22.58
N ILE A 27 -6.05 -5.43 22.96
CA ILE A 27 -5.23 -5.16 24.15
C ILE A 27 -5.97 -5.61 25.41
N PHE A 28 -7.25 -5.28 25.53
CA PHE A 28 -8.10 -5.69 26.66
C PHE A 28 -8.65 -7.11 26.53
N ARG A 29 -8.34 -7.84 25.45
CA ARG A 29 -8.80 -9.21 25.18
C ARG A 29 -10.31 -9.37 25.37
N LEU A 30 -11.07 -8.41 24.84
CA LEU A 30 -12.53 -8.47 24.89
C LEU A 30 -13.04 -9.73 24.17
N ASP A 31 -14.05 -10.39 24.71
CA ASP A 31 -14.66 -11.57 24.07
C ASP A 31 -15.51 -11.20 22.86
N SER A 32 -16.10 -9.99 22.88
CA SER A 32 -16.80 -9.42 21.74
C SER A 32 -16.83 -7.89 21.83
N PHE A 33 -17.07 -7.24 20.70
CA PHE A 33 -17.37 -5.82 20.64
C PHE A 33 -18.52 -5.60 19.65
N TRP A 34 -19.59 -4.94 20.07
CA TRP A 34 -20.79 -4.73 19.22
C TRP A 34 -21.35 -6.04 18.64
N ASN A 35 -21.41 -7.11 19.46
CA ASN A 35 -21.78 -8.47 19.06
C ASN A 35 -20.86 -9.14 18.03
N ILE A 36 -19.73 -8.53 17.67
CA ILE A 36 -18.70 -9.16 16.84
C ILE A 36 -17.83 -10.01 17.76
N PRO A 37 -17.74 -11.34 17.57
CA PRO A 37 -16.87 -12.19 18.37
C PRO A 37 -15.41 -11.84 18.06
N LEU A 38 -14.63 -11.65 19.13
CA LEU A 38 -13.21 -11.35 19.04
C LEU A 38 -12.39 -12.55 19.55
N THR A 39 -11.16 -12.65 19.08
CA THR A 39 -10.25 -13.71 19.48
C THR A 39 -9.60 -13.39 20.83
N LYS A 40 -9.50 -14.39 21.71
CA LYS A 40 -8.92 -14.23 23.06
C LYS A 40 -7.39 -14.10 23.09
N ASN A 41 -6.73 -14.23 21.94
CA ASN A 41 -5.27 -14.18 21.80
C ASN A 41 -4.70 -12.75 21.87
N GLY A 42 -5.57 -11.74 21.98
CA GLY A 42 -5.19 -10.33 22.13
C GLY A 42 -4.34 -9.81 20.97
N LEU A 43 -3.25 -9.08 21.26
CA LEU A 43 -2.36 -8.53 20.23
C LEU A 43 -1.74 -9.60 19.32
N ALA A 44 -1.65 -10.87 19.75
CA ALA A 44 -1.16 -11.94 18.87
C ALA A 44 -2.05 -12.11 17.63
N THR A 45 -3.36 -11.82 17.72
CA THR A 45 -4.27 -11.80 16.57
C THR A 45 -3.88 -10.74 15.54
N ILE A 46 -3.45 -9.56 16.00
CA ILE A 46 -3.02 -8.47 15.12
C ILE A 46 -1.71 -8.85 14.41
N VAL A 47 -0.77 -9.43 15.16
CA VAL A 47 0.52 -9.91 14.62
C VAL A 47 0.31 -11.05 13.63
N ALA A 48 -0.60 -11.97 13.93
CA ALA A 48 -0.90 -13.14 13.11
C ALA A 48 -1.79 -12.84 11.90
N ASN A 49 -2.18 -11.58 11.67
CA ASN A 49 -2.94 -11.26 10.47
C ASN A 49 -2.15 -11.67 9.22
N TYR A 50 -2.85 -12.21 8.22
CA TYR A 50 -2.23 -12.84 7.06
C TYR A 50 -1.17 -11.93 6.38
N ASP A 51 -0.14 -12.55 5.82
CA ASP A 51 1.13 -11.96 5.33
C ASP A 51 2.11 -11.45 6.40
N GLY A 52 1.64 -10.95 7.55
CA GLY A 52 2.51 -10.44 8.61
C GLY A 52 3.57 -11.46 9.07
N PRO A 53 3.17 -12.67 9.50
CA PRO A 53 4.11 -13.72 9.88
C PRO A 53 5.10 -14.12 8.78
N LEU A 54 4.70 -14.04 7.50
CA LEU A 54 5.58 -14.34 6.38
C LEU A 54 6.70 -13.30 6.25
N TYR A 55 6.39 -12.02 6.49
CA TYR A 55 7.42 -10.97 6.60
C TYR A 55 8.33 -11.16 7.82
N LEU A 56 7.81 -11.67 8.94
CA LEU A 56 8.64 -11.99 10.12
C LEU A 56 9.67 -13.10 9.81
N ILE A 57 9.25 -14.14 9.08
CA ILE A 57 10.14 -15.23 8.66
C ILE A 57 11.32 -14.65 7.88
N ILE A 58 11.06 -13.80 6.89
CA ILE A 58 12.11 -13.17 6.10
C ILE A 58 12.96 -12.20 6.93
N ALA A 59 12.37 -11.48 7.88
CA ALA A 59 13.13 -10.58 8.75
C ALA A 59 14.17 -11.35 9.61
N LYS A 60 13.84 -12.57 10.04
CA LYS A 60 14.74 -13.43 10.83
C LYS A 60 15.76 -14.15 9.96
N THR A 61 15.35 -14.72 8.83
CA THR A 61 16.19 -15.60 8.02
C THR A 61 16.95 -14.90 6.90
N LEU A 62 16.53 -13.69 6.51
CA LEU A 62 17.02 -12.99 5.31
C LEU A 62 16.99 -13.91 4.08
N TYR A 63 15.85 -14.60 3.90
CA TYR A 63 15.58 -15.58 2.84
C TYR A 63 16.40 -16.88 2.91
N ASN A 64 17.22 -17.11 3.94
CA ASN A 64 17.98 -18.36 4.07
C ASN A 64 17.03 -19.59 4.07
N THR A 65 17.10 -20.40 3.01
CA THR A 65 16.13 -21.46 2.74
C THR A 65 16.19 -22.60 3.76
N GLU A 66 17.37 -22.92 4.28
CA GLU A 66 17.56 -23.92 5.33
C GLU A 66 16.94 -23.47 6.65
N SER A 67 17.16 -22.22 7.04
CA SER A 67 16.57 -21.62 8.25
C SER A 67 15.05 -21.56 8.15
N ILE A 68 14.50 -21.24 6.97
CA ILE A 68 13.05 -21.24 6.75
C ILE A 68 12.48 -22.66 6.99
N LYS A 69 13.11 -23.70 6.41
CA LYS A 69 12.66 -25.09 6.51
C LYS A 69 12.78 -25.67 7.93
N THR A 70 13.84 -25.32 8.64
CA THR A 70 14.16 -25.93 9.94
C THR A 70 13.54 -25.19 11.12
N MET A 71 13.40 -23.86 11.04
CA MET A 71 12.91 -23.05 12.17
C MET A 71 11.39 -22.83 12.14
N PHE A 72 10.75 -22.86 10.97
CA PHE A 72 9.34 -22.50 10.84
C PHE A 72 8.51 -23.63 10.24
N SER A 73 7.39 -23.94 10.88
CA SER A 73 6.47 -25.00 10.47
C SER A 73 5.30 -24.45 9.66
N VAL A 74 5.61 -23.77 8.54
CA VAL A 74 4.60 -23.22 7.61
C VAL A 74 4.56 -24.08 6.35
N PRO A 75 3.39 -24.58 5.91
CA PRO A 75 3.26 -25.51 4.77
C PRO A 75 3.34 -24.76 3.41
N LEU A 76 4.36 -23.92 3.24
CA LEU A 76 4.60 -23.16 2.01
C LEU A 76 6.01 -23.48 1.49
N PRO A 77 6.17 -23.59 0.15
CA PRO A 77 7.49 -23.75 -0.44
C PRO A 77 8.38 -22.53 -0.15
N VAL A 78 9.70 -22.71 -0.07
CA VAL A 78 10.62 -21.61 0.29
C VAL A 78 10.62 -20.50 -0.77
N GLU A 79 10.30 -20.84 -2.01
CA GLU A 79 10.15 -19.95 -3.14
C GLU A 79 8.95 -19.00 -2.96
N TYR A 80 7.92 -19.40 -2.20
CA TYR A 80 6.75 -18.54 -1.91
C TYR A 80 7.16 -17.21 -1.27
N TYR A 81 8.23 -17.23 -0.46
CA TYR A 81 8.70 -16.04 0.24
C TYR A 81 9.37 -15.02 -0.69
N ALA A 82 9.68 -15.36 -1.94
CA ALA A 82 10.15 -14.39 -2.94
C ALA A 82 9.08 -13.34 -3.31
N ALA A 83 7.80 -13.58 -3.00
CA ALA A 83 6.73 -12.58 -3.11
C ALA A 83 6.82 -11.47 -2.03
N HIS A 84 7.56 -11.71 -0.96
CA HIS A 84 7.69 -10.80 0.18
C HIS A 84 8.98 -10.00 0.03
N PHE A 85 8.93 -8.89 -0.70
CA PHE A 85 10.09 -8.06 -1.04
C PHE A 85 10.83 -7.50 0.19
N PRO A 86 12.15 -7.21 0.08
CA PRO A 86 13.04 -7.21 1.24
C PRO A 86 12.96 -5.97 2.13
N LEU A 87 12.45 -4.82 1.67
CA LEU A 87 12.58 -3.59 2.46
C LEU A 87 11.81 -3.66 3.78
N PHE A 88 10.57 -4.16 3.77
CA PHE A 88 9.78 -4.26 4.99
C PHE A 88 10.39 -5.25 6.00
N PRO A 89 10.80 -6.49 5.63
CA PRO A 89 11.59 -7.37 6.48
C PRO A 89 12.86 -6.74 7.06
N ILE A 90 13.60 -5.97 6.26
CA ILE A 90 14.80 -5.25 6.73
C ILE A 90 14.44 -4.23 7.80
N LEU A 91 13.34 -3.49 7.64
CA LEU A 91 12.85 -2.56 8.66
C LEU A 91 12.41 -3.27 9.94
N ILE A 92 11.72 -4.41 9.83
CA ILE A 92 11.36 -5.25 11.00
C ILE A 92 12.63 -5.63 11.75
N ARG A 93 13.65 -6.14 11.03
CA ARG A 93 14.93 -6.52 11.62
C ARG A 93 15.64 -5.33 12.25
N LEU A 94 15.64 -4.18 11.59
CA LEU A 94 16.22 -2.95 12.13
C LEU A 94 15.56 -2.53 13.44
N PHE A 95 14.22 -2.63 13.54
CA PHE A 95 13.49 -2.27 14.76
C PHE A 95 13.39 -3.40 15.80
N SER A 96 14.03 -4.55 15.55
CA SER A 96 13.99 -5.69 16.49
C SER A 96 14.50 -5.32 17.89
N PHE A 97 15.39 -4.35 18.03
CA PHE A 97 15.88 -3.88 19.34
C PHE A 97 14.82 -3.17 20.21
N ILE A 98 13.69 -2.72 19.64
CA ILE A 98 12.60 -2.05 20.38
C ILE A 98 11.72 -3.08 21.12
N GLY A 99 11.93 -4.38 20.87
CA GLY A 99 11.20 -5.47 21.53
C GLY A 99 11.60 -6.83 20.96
N ASN A 100 10.62 -7.57 20.46
CA ASN A 100 10.84 -8.76 19.65
C ASN A 100 10.39 -8.50 18.20
N TYR A 101 10.62 -9.44 17.30
CA TYR A 101 10.26 -9.29 15.88
C TYR A 101 8.76 -8.96 15.64
N PRO A 102 7.79 -9.60 16.32
CA PRO A 102 6.39 -9.19 16.28
C PRO A 102 6.12 -7.71 16.57
N TYR A 103 6.65 -7.19 17.68
CA TYR A 103 6.46 -5.78 18.04
C TYR A 103 7.24 -4.83 17.13
N ALA A 104 8.42 -5.26 16.66
CA ALA A 104 9.19 -4.52 15.66
C ALA A 104 8.43 -4.38 14.34
N MET A 105 7.68 -5.41 13.93
CA MET A 105 6.82 -5.36 12.75
C MET A 105 5.67 -4.37 12.91
N LEU A 106 4.95 -4.41 14.03
CA LEU A 106 3.89 -3.43 14.29
C LEU A 106 4.46 -2.01 14.36
N THR A 107 5.65 -1.84 14.96
CA THR A 107 6.37 -0.56 15.00
C THR A 107 6.73 -0.08 13.59
N ALA A 108 7.26 -0.97 12.74
CA ALA A 108 7.59 -0.67 11.35
C ALA A 108 6.34 -0.22 10.57
N THR A 109 5.20 -0.90 10.74
CA THR A 109 3.93 -0.50 10.11
C THR A 109 3.46 0.87 10.62
N VAL A 110 3.45 1.10 11.94
CA VAL A 110 3.01 2.38 12.52
C VAL A 110 3.88 3.55 12.02
N LEU A 111 5.20 3.40 12.04
CA LEU A 111 6.13 4.42 11.53
C LEU A 111 5.95 4.65 10.02
N SER A 112 5.74 3.57 9.26
CA SER A 112 5.41 3.66 7.84
C SER A 112 4.07 4.35 7.59
N SER A 113 3.13 4.24 8.53
CA SER A 113 1.84 4.92 8.49
C SER A 113 1.95 6.42 8.80
N VAL A 114 2.80 6.81 9.76
CA VAL A 114 3.19 8.21 9.98
C VAL A 114 3.81 8.79 8.71
N TYR A 115 4.72 8.04 8.08
CA TYR A 115 5.37 8.41 6.83
C TYR A 115 4.36 8.60 5.68
N ALA A 116 3.43 7.65 5.50
CA ALA A 116 2.37 7.77 4.50
C ALA A 116 1.47 8.99 4.75
N MET A 117 1.08 9.22 6.00
CA MET A 117 0.25 10.36 6.40
C MET A 117 0.97 11.70 6.14
N TYR A 118 2.27 11.78 6.40
CA TYR A 118 3.08 12.96 6.11
C TYR A 118 3.11 13.29 4.61
N PHE A 119 3.34 12.30 3.75
CA PHE A 119 3.35 12.52 2.30
C PHE A 119 1.95 12.75 1.74
N PHE A 120 0.92 12.11 2.30
CA PHE A 120 -0.46 12.42 1.97
C PHE A 120 -0.81 13.88 2.31
N LYS A 121 -0.42 14.37 3.48
CA LYS A 121 -0.58 15.79 3.85
C LYS A 121 0.06 16.71 2.79
N LYS A 122 1.29 16.41 2.35
CA LYS A 122 1.98 17.17 1.29
C LYS A 122 1.23 17.14 -0.04
N LEU A 123 0.73 15.97 -0.44
CA LEU A 123 -0.08 15.81 -1.64
C LEU A 123 -1.34 16.67 -1.54
N ILE A 124 -2.16 16.46 -0.51
CA ILE A 124 -3.48 17.07 -0.43
C ILE A 124 -3.44 18.58 -0.20
N SER A 125 -2.35 19.11 0.37
CA SER A 125 -2.12 20.56 0.47
C SER A 125 -2.10 21.27 -0.89
N GLN A 126 -1.92 20.54 -2.00
CA GLN A 126 -2.02 21.10 -3.36
C GLN A 126 -3.48 21.18 -3.88
N PHE A 127 -4.43 20.51 -3.21
CA PHE A 127 -5.80 20.30 -3.68
C PHE A 127 -6.87 20.96 -2.81
N VAL A 128 -6.53 21.34 -1.57
CA VAL A 128 -7.48 21.91 -0.62
C VAL A 128 -6.86 23.08 0.15
N ARG A 129 -7.71 23.96 0.68
CA ARG A 129 -7.33 25.03 1.61
C ARG A 129 -6.82 24.46 2.93
N GLU A 130 -6.02 25.25 3.66
CA GLU A 130 -5.30 24.81 4.87
C GLU A 130 -6.24 24.23 5.94
N GLU A 131 -7.42 24.83 6.15
CA GLU A 131 -8.40 24.38 7.13
C GLU A 131 -9.05 23.02 6.79
N ASN A 132 -8.92 22.57 5.54
CA ASN A 132 -9.45 21.29 5.08
C ASN A 132 -8.41 20.16 5.09
N ILE A 133 -7.12 20.47 5.27
CA ILE A 133 -6.04 19.48 5.23
C ILE A 133 -6.23 18.42 6.33
N VAL A 134 -6.50 18.87 7.56
CA VAL A 134 -6.73 18.01 8.72
C VAL A 134 -7.91 17.07 8.48
N TRP A 135 -8.98 17.59 7.88
CA TRP A 135 -10.14 16.80 7.52
C TRP A 135 -9.82 15.71 6.48
N MET A 136 -9.05 16.06 5.45
CA MET A 136 -8.62 15.08 4.46
C MET A 136 -7.67 14.03 5.03
N MET A 137 -6.82 14.41 5.99
CA MET A 137 -5.96 13.45 6.71
C MET A 137 -6.80 12.45 7.50
N LEU A 138 -7.88 12.89 8.15
CA LEU A 138 -8.83 11.97 8.80
C LEU A 138 -9.47 11.02 7.79
N ILE A 139 -9.92 11.52 6.63
CA ILE A 139 -10.47 10.67 5.56
C ILE A 139 -9.45 9.60 5.15
N PHE A 140 -8.22 10.01 4.80
CA PHE A 140 -7.18 9.06 4.42
C PHE A 140 -6.78 8.15 5.57
N ALA A 141 -7.03 8.51 6.82
CA ALA A 141 -6.71 7.66 7.95
C ALA A 141 -7.63 6.43 8.08
N ILE A 142 -8.86 6.51 7.54
CA ILE A 142 -9.91 5.51 7.73
C ILE A 142 -10.52 4.98 6.42
N LEU A 143 -10.35 5.68 5.29
CA LEU A 143 -10.89 5.29 3.99
C LEU A 143 -9.79 4.95 2.97
N PRO A 144 -10.01 3.88 2.16
CA PRO A 144 -11.09 2.89 2.28
C PRO A 144 -10.93 2.07 3.57
N ALA A 145 -11.98 1.37 4.00
CA ALA A 145 -11.92 0.59 5.25
C ALA A 145 -10.73 -0.40 5.28
N ARG A 146 -10.35 -0.94 4.12
CA ARG A 146 -9.16 -1.79 3.95
C ARG A 146 -7.86 -1.10 4.36
N TRP A 147 -7.73 0.21 4.14
CA TRP A 147 -6.56 0.98 4.53
C TRP A 147 -6.38 1.03 6.04
N LEU A 148 -7.47 1.21 6.82
CA LEU A 148 -7.43 1.17 8.28
C LEU A 148 -6.94 -0.18 8.80
N ILE A 149 -7.31 -1.28 8.14
CA ILE A 149 -6.86 -2.62 8.50
C ILE A 149 -5.36 -2.77 8.26
N VAL A 150 -4.89 -2.56 7.02
CA VAL A 150 -3.49 -2.85 6.65
C VAL A 150 -2.48 -1.96 7.37
N ARG A 151 -2.89 -0.77 7.81
CA ARG A 151 -2.05 0.09 8.64
C ARG A 151 -2.06 -0.28 10.14
N SER A 152 -2.96 -1.17 10.55
CA SER A 152 -3.13 -1.61 11.94
C SER A 152 -2.59 -3.02 12.19
N VAL A 153 -2.16 -3.75 11.16
CA VAL A 153 -1.56 -5.09 11.26
C VAL A 153 -0.15 -5.09 10.68
N GLY A 154 0.60 -6.18 10.83
CA GLY A 154 1.94 -6.30 10.26
C GLY A 154 1.91 -6.31 8.72
N SER A 155 1.97 -5.15 8.08
CA SER A 155 1.93 -5.06 6.62
C SER A 155 2.82 -3.95 6.05
N PRO A 156 3.38 -4.16 4.85
CA PRO A 156 4.20 -3.17 4.13
C PRO A 156 3.38 -2.09 3.41
N GLU A 157 2.06 -2.22 3.33
CA GLU A 157 1.17 -1.35 2.57
C GLU A 157 1.36 0.14 2.90
N PRO A 158 1.50 0.55 4.18
CA PRO A 158 1.73 1.95 4.50
C PRO A 158 3.04 2.50 3.92
N LEU A 159 4.12 1.70 3.97
CA LEU A 159 5.42 2.10 3.42
C LEU A 159 5.30 2.26 1.90
N PHE A 160 4.69 1.26 1.26
CA PHE A 160 4.50 1.23 -0.17
C PHE A 160 3.69 2.44 -0.68
N VAL A 161 2.51 2.68 -0.11
CA VAL A 161 1.64 3.80 -0.48
C VAL A 161 2.32 5.14 -0.19
N GLY A 162 2.96 5.30 0.97
CA GLY A 162 3.71 6.52 1.31
C GLY A 162 4.82 6.82 0.31
N SER A 163 5.55 5.80 -0.14
CA SER A 163 6.65 5.95 -1.10
C SER A 163 6.16 6.25 -2.51
N ILE A 164 5.01 5.71 -2.92
CA ILE A 164 4.34 6.10 -4.16
C ILE A 164 3.94 7.58 -4.13
N ILE A 165 3.30 8.05 -3.05
CA ILE A 165 2.93 9.47 -2.90
C ILE A 165 4.19 10.34 -2.94
N ALA A 166 5.23 9.96 -2.20
CA ALA A 166 6.50 10.69 -2.16
C ALA A 166 7.15 10.79 -3.55
N SER A 167 7.23 9.67 -4.26
CA SER A 167 7.82 9.57 -5.60
C SER A 167 7.10 10.50 -6.57
N LEU A 168 5.77 10.42 -6.67
CA LEU A 168 4.96 11.25 -7.56
C LEU A 168 4.95 12.72 -7.15
N PHE A 169 4.93 13.02 -5.86
CA PHE A 169 5.05 14.39 -5.35
C PHE A 169 6.36 15.03 -5.83
N TYR A 170 7.50 14.35 -5.68
CA TYR A 170 8.77 14.88 -6.15
C TYR A 170 8.90 14.91 -7.67
N PHE A 171 8.30 13.93 -8.37
CA PHE A 171 8.25 13.89 -9.82
C PHE A 171 7.53 15.11 -10.40
N LYS A 172 6.33 15.43 -9.89
CA LYS A 172 5.56 16.63 -10.29
C LYS A 172 6.37 17.91 -10.06
N ASN A 173 7.12 17.97 -8.96
CA ASN A 173 8.02 19.07 -8.63
C ASN A 173 9.37 19.03 -9.39
N LYS A 174 9.52 18.18 -10.41
CA LYS A 174 10.71 17.99 -11.25
C LYS A 174 11.99 17.63 -10.48
N LYS A 175 11.86 17.11 -9.25
CA LYS A 175 12.96 16.61 -8.40
C LYS A 175 13.18 15.12 -8.68
N TYR A 176 13.66 14.80 -9.89
CA TYR A 176 13.72 13.42 -10.40
C TYR A 176 14.61 12.49 -9.56
N LEU A 177 15.69 12.98 -8.95
CA LEU A 177 16.51 12.15 -8.04
C LEU A 177 15.71 11.66 -6.84
N LEU A 178 14.99 12.56 -6.16
CA LEU A 178 14.14 12.18 -5.04
C LEU A 178 12.98 11.29 -5.50
N ALA A 179 12.39 11.58 -6.66
CA ALA A 179 11.35 10.73 -7.25
C ALA A 179 11.87 9.30 -7.49
N GLY A 180 13.07 9.17 -8.07
CA GLY A 180 13.75 7.90 -8.30
C GLY A 180 14.07 7.14 -7.01
N ILE A 181 14.60 7.84 -6.00
CA ILE A 181 14.89 7.24 -4.67
C ILE A 181 13.61 6.71 -4.02
N PHE A 182 12.56 7.52 -3.94
CA PHE A 182 11.29 7.07 -3.33
C PHE A 182 10.57 6.01 -4.19
N GLY A 183 10.75 6.04 -5.50
CA GLY A 183 10.26 4.99 -6.39
C GLY A 183 11.00 3.66 -6.19
N ALA A 184 12.32 3.70 -5.99
CA ALA A 184 13.11 2.53 -5.63
C ALA A 184 12.69 1.97 -4.27
N ILE A 185 12.45 2.84 -3.27
CA ILE A 185 11.90 2.43 -1.97
C ILE A 185 10.56 1.70 -2.15
N ALA A 186 9.63 2.25 -2.95
CA ALA A 186 8.37 1.59 -3.26
C ALA A 186 8.58 0.23 -3.94
N GLN A 187 9.49 0.16 -4.91
CA GLN A 187 9.82 -1.06 -5.65
C GLN A 187 10.41 -2.16 -4.77
N ILE A 188 11.33 -1.83 -3.86
CA ILE A 188 11.94 -2.80 -2.93
C ILE A 188 10.96 -3.14 -1.79
N THR A 189 9.85 -2.41 -1.65
CA THR A 189 8.78 -2.73 -0.70
C THR A 189 7.79 -3.74 -1.26
N LYS A 190 7.30 -3.55 -2.50
CA LYS A 190 6.39 -4.48 -3.19
C LYS A 190 6.61 -4.45 -4.71
N SER A 191 6.39 -5.60 -5.35
CA SER A 191 6.54 -5.76 -6.80
C SER A 191 5.75 -4.76 -7.66
N PRO A 192 4.51 -4.32 -7.33
CA PRO A 192 3.77 -3.36 -8.15
C PRO A 192 4.39 -1.95 -8.17
N GLY A 193 5.45 -1.69 -7.39
CA GLY A 193 6.21 -0.44 -7.45
C GLY A 193 6.77 -0.13 -8.83
N ILE A 194 6.95 -1.14 -9.69
CA ILE A 194 7.46 -0.96 -11.06
C ILE A 194 6.51 -0.11 -11.90
N LEU A 195 5.22 -0.10 -11.55
CA LEU A 195 4.19 0.67 -12.22
C LEU A 195 4.39 2.18 -12.08
N LEU A 196 5.18 2.66 -11.10
CA LEU A 196 5.64 4.06 -11.08
C LEU A 196 6.48 4.38 -12.32
N PHE A 197 7.41 3.51 -12.69
CA PHE A 197 8.26 3.72 -13.86
C PHE A 197 7.44 3.69 -15.15
N ALA A 198 6.50 2.74 -15.28
CA ALA A 198 5.54 2.72 -16.38
C ALA A 198 4.68 3.99 -16.43
N GLY A 199 4.22 4.49 -15.27
CA GLY A 199 3.49 5.75 -15.15
C GLY A 199 4.30 6.96 -15.60
N TYR A 200 5.60 7.02 -15.26
CA TYR A 200 6.49 8.10 -15.71
C TYR A 200 6.74 8.06 -17.22
N ILE A 201 6.94 6.88 -17.79
CA ILE A 201 7.03 6.71 -19.25
C ILE A 201 5.73 7.18 -19.90
N GLY A 202 4.57 6.70 -19.41
CA GLY A 202 3.26 7.10 -19.91
C GLY A 202 3.04 8.61 -19.85
N PHE A 203 3.46 9.26 -18.75
CA PHE A 203 3.38 10.71 -18.62
C PHE A 203 4.25 11.43 -19.66
N PHE A 204 5.49 10.99 -19.88
CA PHE A 204 6.35 11.62 -20.87
C PHE A 204 5.84 11.43 -22.31
N ILE A 205 5.26 10.26 -22.62
CA ILE A 205 4.61 10.02 -23.91
C ILE A 205 3.42 10.96 -24.07
N PHE A 206 2.55 11.05 -23.06
CA PHE A 206 1.40 11.96 -23.07
C PHE A 206 1.83 13.43 -23.22
N GLU A 207 2.83 13.87 -22.44
CA GLU A 207 3.38 15.23 -22.51
C GLU A 207 3.93 15.54 -23.91
N ALA A 208 4.59 14.59 -24.57
CA ALA A 208 5.07 14.75 -25.94
C ALA A 208 3.93 14.89 -26.96
N ILE A 209 2.92 14.02 -26.89
CA ILE A 209 1.76 14.04 -27.79
C ILE A 209 0.94 15.32 -27.57
N TYR A 210 0.61 15.64 -26.32
CA TYR A 210 -0.21 16.81 -25.97
C TYR A 210 0.42 18.12 -26.44
N ASN A 211 1.73 18.30 -26.23
CA ASN A 211 2.44 19.50 -26.68
C ASN A 211 2.58 19.59 -28.21
N ALA A 212 2.77 18.45 -28.88
CA ALA A 212 2.80 18.40 -30.35
C ALA A 212 1.44 18.79 -30.94
N SER A 213 0.34 18.31 -30.36
CA SER A 213 -1.02 18.59 -30.83
C SER A 213 -1.49 20.02 -30.60
N ILE A 214 -1.07 20.67 -29.50
CA ILE A 214 -1.58 22.01 -29.13
C ILE A 214 -0.66 23.13 -29.55
N SER A 215 0.67 22.94 -29.46
CA SER A 215 1.62 24.05 -29.55
C SER A 215 2.57 23.96 -30.74
N HIS A 216 2.54 22.87 -31.53
CA HIS A 216 3.57 22.54 -32.54
C HIS A 216 5.01 22.69 -32.03
N LYS A 217 5.21 22.65 -30.70
CA LYS A 217 6.51 22.83 -30.07
C LYS A 217 7.18 21.47 -29.95
N THR A 218 8.43 21.40 -30.39
CA THR A 218 9.30 20.26 -30.10
C THR A 218 9.58 20.20 -28.61
N VAL A 219 9.29 19.07 -27.98
CA VAL A 219 9.59 18.85 -26.56
C VAL A 219 11.10 18.63 -26.42
N ASN A 220 11.79 19.55 -25.74
CA ASN A 220 13.19 19.36 -25.39
C ASN A 220 13.29 18.28 -24.30
N PHE A 221 13.57 17.05 -24.73
CA PHE A 221 13.68 15.90 -23.84
C PHE A 221 15.06 15.84 -23.20
N ASN A 222 15.23 16.52 -22.06
CA ASN A 222 16.45 16.43 -21.27
C ASN A 222 16.52 15.07 -20.55
N PHE A 223 17.09 14.07 -21.23
CA PHE A 223 17.22 12.71 -20.73
C PHE A 223 18.09 12.62 -19.47
N VAL A 224 19.18 13.38 -19.40
CA VAL A 224 20.14 13.36 -18.29
C VAL A 224 19.45 13.68 -16.96
N ARG A 225 18.56 14.69 -16.94
CA ARG A 225 17.81 15.05 -15.73
C ARG A 225 16.84 13.96 -15.27
N LYS A 226 16.38 13.10 -16.19
CA LYS A 226 15.39 12.04 -15.95
C LYS A 226 16.03 10.68 -15.63
N LEU A 227 17.33 10.51 -15.87
CA LEU A 227 18.11 9.30 -15.55
C LEU A 227 17.86 8.74 -14.14
N PRO A 228 17.73 9.56 -13.07
CA PRO A 228 17.51 9.02 -11.74
C PRO A 228 16.23 8.18 -11.59
N LEU A 229 15.25 8.30 -12.50
CA LEU A 229 14.04 7.46 -12.47
C LEU A 229 14.35 5.98 -12.76
N PHE A 230 15.48 5.68 -13.40
CA PHE A 230 15.95 4.30 -13.59
C PHE A 230 16.36 3.61 -12.28
N LEU A 231 16.50 4.34 -11.17
CA LEU A 231 16.66 3.71 -9.85
C LEU A 231 15.53 2.73 -9.53
N ILE A 232 14.32 2.94 -10.08
CA ILE A 232 13.18 2.04 -9.91
C ILE A 232 13.46 0.65 -10.53
N PRO A 233 13.63 0.50 -11.86
CA PRO A 233 13.95 -0.81 -12.44
C PRO A 233 15.30 -1.37 -11.96
N LEU A 234 16.31 -0.54 -11.70
CA LEU A 234 17.58 -1.01 -11.14
C LEU A 234 17.42 -1.64 -9.76
N SER A 235 16.53 -1.09 -8.92
CA SER A 235 16.24 -1.68 -7.62
C SER A 235 15.51 -3.02 -7.72
N LEU A 236 14.61 -3.18 -8.70
CA LEU A 236 13.97 -4.47 -8.98
C LEU A 236 14.99 -5.52 -9.44
N LEU A 237 15.91 -5.14 -10.33
CA LEU A 237 17.02 -6.01 -10.75
C LEU A 237 17.90 -6.40 -9.57
N GLY A 238 18.12 -5.49 -8.61
CA GLY A 238 18.81 -5.78 -7.36
C GLY A 238 18.10 -6.85 -6.51
N VAL A 239 16.76 -6.80 -6.42
CA VAL A 239 15.96 -7.82 -5.73
C VAL A 239 16.07 -9.18 -6.43
N PHE A 240 15.98 -9.23 -7.76
CA PHE A 240 16.12 -10.48 -8.50
C PHE A 240 17.55 -11.04 -8.46
N PHE A 241 18.55 -10.18 -8.42
CA PHE A 241 19.93 -10.60 -8.18
C PHE A 241 20.11 -11.22 -6.78
N LEU A 242 19.49 -10.65 -5.75
CA LEU A 242 19.43 -11.25 -4.41
C LEU A 242 18.80 -12.65 -4.48
N TYR A 243 17.70 -12.81 -5.22
CA TYR A 243 17.04 -14.11 -5.38
C TYR A 243 17.90 -15.13 -6.13
N SER A 244 18.64 -14.70 -7.14
CA SER A 244 19.64 -15.56 -7.79
C SER A 244 20.69 -16.07 -6.80
N LYS A 245 21.10 -15.27 -5.79
CA LYS A 245 22.05 -15.69 -4.77
C LYS A 245 21.45 -16.61 -3.71
N VAL A 246 20.22 -16.35 -3.26
CA VAL A 246 19.63 -17.08 -2.13
C VAL A 246 18.85 -18.32 -2.57
N TYR A 247 18.12 -18.23 -3.68
CA TYR A 247 17.31 -19.31 -4.24
C TYR A 247 18.01 -20.07 -5.38
N GLY A 248 19.13 -19.54 -5.91
CA GLY A 248 19.69 -20.06 -7.15
C GLY A 248 18.85 -19.72 -8.39
N ASN A 249 17.84 -18.86 -8.24
CA ASN A 249 16.87 -18.55 -9.28
C ASN A 249 16.59 -17.03 -9.35
N PHE A 250 16.94 -16.40 -10.47
CA PHE A 250 16.70 -14.97 -10.71
C PHE A 250 15.20 -14.65 -10.81
N TYR A 251 14.40 -15.60 -11.31
CA TYR A 251 12.96 -15.47 -11.53
C TYR A 251 12.13 -16.04 -10.36
N ALA A 252 12.73 -16.28 -9.19
CA ALA A 252 12.04 -16.89 -8.04
C ALA A 252 10.72 -16.22 -7.65
N TYR A 253 10.57 -14.90 -7.89
CA TYR A 253 9.30 -14.20 -7.70
C TYR A 253 8.18 -14.74 -8.60
N PHE A 254 8.46 -15.01 -9.87
CA PHE A 254 7.50 -15.55 -10.84
C PHE A 254 7.20 -17.03 -10.59
N ASP A 255 8.16 -17.74 -10.00
CA ASP A 255 8.01 -19.15 -9.61
C ASP A 255 7.45 -19.33 -8.19
N SER A 256 7.15 -18.24 -7.49
CA SER A 256 6.60 -18.27 -6.12
C SER A 256 5.15 -18.80 -6.04
N GLY A 257 4.62 -19.29 -7.17
CA GLY A 257 3.31 -19.91 -7.29
C GLY A 257 2.19 -18.88 -7.20
N ASP A 258 1.33 -19.06 -6.20
CA ASP A 258 0.01 -18.43 -6.09
C ASP A 258 0.02 -16.93 -5.71
N ASN A 259 1.13 -16.23 -5.94
CA ASN A 259 1.33 -14.82 -5.58
C ASN A 259 1.09 -13.86 -6.76
N ILE A 260 0.96 -14.38 -7.98
CA ILE A 260 0.67 -13.58 -9.17
C ILE A 260 -0.80 -13.79 -9.55
N HIS A 261 -1.64 -12.87 -9.11
CA HIS A 261 -3.08 -12.92 -9.41
C HIS A 261 -3.45 -12.17 -10.69
N LEU A 262 -2.51 -12.03 -11.64
CA LEU A 262 -2.74 -11.35 -12.91
C LEU A 262 -3.17 -12.37 -13.97
N PHE A 263 -4.36 -12.20 -14.54
CA PHE A 263 -4.95 -13.13 -15.50
C PHE A 263 -5.37 -12.39 -16.77
N PHE A 264 -5.25 -13.09 -17.90
CA PHE A 264 -5.76 -12.64 -19.20
C PHE A 264 -6.92 -13.55 -19.64
N PRO A 265 -8.00 -13.04 -20.26
CA PRO A 265 -8.29 -11.62 -20.58
C PRO A 265 -8.53 -10.76 -19.33
N PRO A 266 -8.64 -9.42 -19.41
CA PRO A 266 -9.01 -8.61 -18.25
C PRO A 266 -10.41 -8.99 -17.72
N PHE A 267 -10.69 -8.58 -16.49
CA PHE A 267 -11.97 -8.79 -15.77
C PHE A 267 -12.26 -10.24 -15.36
N GLN A 268 -11.23 -11.10 -15.28
CA GLN A 268 -11.38 -12.47 -14.77
C GLN A 268 -11.88 -12.54 -13.31
N ILE A 269 -11.83 -11.44 -12.55
CA ILE A 269 -12.46 -11.37 -11.23
C ILE A 269 -13.96 -11.71 -11.25
N PHE A 270 -14.66 -11.52 -12.38
CA PHE A 270 -16.08 -11.91 -12.52
C PHE A 270 -16.28 -13.37 -12.93
N ASN A 271 -15.20 -14.11 -13.17
CA ASN A 271 -15.26 -15.55 -13.34
C ASN A 271 -15.20 -16.22 -11.96
N TYR A 272 -16.36 -16.66 -11.47
CA TYR A 272 -16.50 -17.28 -10.14
C TYR A 272 -15.66 -18.55 -9.95
N SER A 273 -15.21 -19.19 -11.05
CA SER A 273 -14.36 -20.39 -10.99
C SER A 273 -12.87 -20.07 -10.76
N GLN A 274 -12.50 -18.79 -10.71
CA GLN A 274 -11.13 -18.39 -10.43
C GLN A 274 -10.75 -18.68 -8.97
N PRO A 275 -9.54 -19.23 -8.69
CA PRO A 275 -9.16 -19.73 -7.37
C PRO A 275 -9.28 -18.74 -6.21
N TRP A 276 -9.17 -17.44 -6.51
CA TRP A 276 -9.17 -16.35 -5.52
C TRP A 276 -10.45 -15.51 -5.51
N VAL A 277 -11.44 -15.90 -6.31
CA VAL A 277 -12.75 -15.24 -6.38
C VAL A 277 -13.77 -16.04 -5.59
N ASN A 278 -14.00 -17.30 -5.99
CA ASN A 278 -14.89 -18.29 -5.34
C ASN A 278 -16.26 -17.74 -4.89
N THR A 279 -16.80 -16.75 -5.60
CA THR A 279 -18.09 -16.14 -5.28
C THR A 279 -18.65 -15.37 -6.48
N PHE A 280 -19.95 -15.16 -6.49
CA PHE A 280 -20.63 -14.32 -7.49
C PHE A 280 -21.07 -12.96 -6.92
N TRP A 281 -21.00 -12.77 -5.59
CA TRP A 281 -21.27 -11.51 -4.92
C TRP A 281 -20.07 -10.57 -5.10
N LEU A 282 -20.09 -9.73 -6.13
CA LEU A 282 -18.96 -8.91 -6.57
C LEU A 282 -19.35 -7.45 -6.85
N GLU A 283 -20.50 -7.00 -6.35
CA GLU A 283 -21.01 -5.64 -6.57
C GLU A 283 -20.04 -4.57 -6.06
N GLU A 284 -19.34 -4.84 -4.94
CA GLU A 284 -18.32 -3.92 -4.44
C GLU A 284 -17.09 -3.81 -5.35
N VAL A 285 -16.73 -4.85 -6.12
CA VAL A 285 -15.69 -4.76 -7.15
C VAL A 285 -16.09 -3.73 -8.22
N VAL A 286 -17.36 -3.79 -8.68
CA VAL A 286 -17.90 -2.84 -9.65
C VAL A 286 -17.84 -1.41 -9.09
N LEU A 287 -18.22 -1.22 -7.83
CA LEU A 287 -18.15 0.08 -7.16
C LEU A 287 -16.71 0.60 -7.07
N VAL A 288 -15.74 -0.25 -6.75
CA VAL A 288 -14.31 0.11 -6.73
C VAL A 288 -13.85 0.58 -8.11
N TYR A 289 -14.23 -0.13 -9.18
CA TYR A 289 -13.89 0.27 -10.55
C TYR A 289 -14.50 1.60 -10.95
N ILE A 290 -15.79 1.82 -10.63
CA ILE A 290 -16.47 3.09 -10.90
C ILE A 290 -15.77 4.24 -10.16
N ILE A 291 -15.49 4.09 -8.87
CA ILE A 291 -14.84 5.12 -8.07
C ILE A 291 -13.43 5.42 -8.60
N ALA A 292 -12.67 4.39 -8.98
CA ALA A 292 -11.33 4.56 -9.54
C ALA A 292 -11.37 5.31 -10.88
N LEU A 293 -12.25 4.92 -11.81
CA LEU A 293 -12.43 5.59 -13.10
C LEU A 293 -12.88 7.05 -12.92
N LEU A 294 -13.86 7.31 -12.08
CA LEU A 294 -14.30 8.67 -11.78
C LEU A 294 -13.18 9.50 -11.15
N GLY A 295 -12.37 8.90 -10.27
CA GLY A 295 -11.18 9.54 -9.71
C GLY A 295 -10.15 9.92 -10.78
N ILE A 296 -9.87 9.02 -11.72
CA ILE A 296 -9.00 9.26 -12.88
C ILE A 296 -9.54 10.42 -13.71
N PHE A 297 -10.83 10.40 -14.07
CA PHE A 297 -11.47 11.49 -14.83
C PHE A 297 -11.38 12.83 -14.09
N LYS A 298 -11.65 12.85 -12.79
CA LYS A 298 -11.54 14.07 -11.96
C LYS A 298 -10.11 14.63 -11.93
N LEU A 299 -9.09 13.77 -11.92
CA LEU A 299 -7.70 14.21 -12.03
C LEU A 299 -7.40 14.82 -13.40
N PHE A 300 -7.90 14.24 -14.49
CA PHE A 300 -7.80 14.82 -15.84
C PHE A 300 -8.52 16.17 -15.96
N GLU A 301 -9.74 16.29 -15.43
CA GLU A 301 -10.50 17.56 -15.40
C GLU A 301 -9.71 18.66 -14.67
N LYS A 302 -9.03 18.30 -13.58
CA LYS A 302 -8.15 19.21 -12.82
C LYS A 302 -6.79 19.47 -13.46
N LYS A 303 -6.51 18.87 -14.62
CA LYS A 303 -5.22 18.94 -15.34
C LYS A 303 -4.04 18.41 -14.52
N GLU A 304 -4.33 17.48 -13.61
CA GLU A 304 -3.37 16.83 -12.73
C GLU A 304 -2.78 15.59 -13.42
N PHE A 305 -2.15 15.80 -14.59
CA PHE A 305 -1.81 14.74 -15.53
C PHE A 305 -0.80 13.73 -14.98
N GLU A 306 0.19 14.16 -14.18
CA GLU A 306 1.15 13.24 -13.54
C GLU A 306 0.44 12.21 -12.67
N TYR A 307 -0.53 12.67 -11.86
CA TYR A 307 -1.31 11.80 -10.99
C TYR A 307 -2.34 11.00 -11.77
N ALA A 308 -3.02 11.61 -12.75
CA ALA A 308 -4.04 10.97 -13.57
C ALA A 308 -3.46 9.77 -14.34
N ILE A 309 -2.32 9.95 -14.99
CA ILE A 309 -1.69 8.92 -15.82
C ILE A 309 -1.16 7.77 -14.97
N PHE A 310 -0.48 8.07 -13.85
CA PHE A 310 -0.07 7.02 -12.93
C PHE A 310 -1.28 6.22 -12.41
N THR A 311 -2.34 6.92 -11.98
CA THR A 311 -3.57 6.30 -11.48
C THR A 311 -4.20 5.42 -12.54
N ALA A 312 -4.24 5.87 -13.79
CA ALA A 312 -4.74 5.10 -14.93
C ALA A 312 -3.89 3.87 -15.24
N VAL A 313 -2.55 4.01 -15.32
CA VAL A 313 -1.64 2.87 -15.55
C VAL A 313 -1.80 1.81 -14.46
N PHE A 314 -1.83 2.24 -13.20
CA PHE A 314 -1.99 1.32 -12.09
C PHE A 314 -3.38 0.66 -12.12
N PHE A 315 -4.45 1.42 -12.37
CA PHE A 315 -5.81 0.89 -12.51
C PHE A 315 -5.93 -0.12 -13.67
N THR A 316 -5.28 0.14 -14.80
CA THR A 316 -5.21 -0.81 -15.92
C THR A 316 -4.54 -2.11 -15.54
N THR A 317 -3.71 -2.19 -14.49
CA THR A 317 -3.24 -3.50 -13.99
C THR A 317 -4.25 -4.16 -13.07
N ILE A 318 -5.03 -3.38 -12.32
CA ILE A 318 -6.06 -3.88 -11.40
C ILE A 318 -7.16 -4.63 -12.15
N ILE A 319 -7.50 -4.24 -13.39
CA ILE A 319 -8.51 -4.98 -14.18
C ILE A 319 -8.06 -6.40 -14.55
N PHE A 320 -6.76 -6.70 -14.51
CA PHE A 320 -6.23 -8.06 -14.72
C PHE A 320 -6.12 -8.84 -13.39
N VAL A 321 -6.35 -8.21 -12.25
CA VAL A 321 -6.29 -8.89 -10.95
C VAL A 321 -7.57 -9.71 -10.74
N SER A 322 -7.43 -11.03 -10.62
CA SER A 322 -8.54 -11.93 -10.26
C SER A 322 -8.41 -12.34 -8.80
N HIS A 323 -8.74 -11.42 -7.89
CA HIS A 323 -8.68 -11.65 -6.44
C HIS A 323 -9.78 -10.87 -5.73
N ARG A 324 -10.51 -11.52 -4.82
CA ARG A 324 -11.67 -10.93 -4.11
C ARG A 324 -11.36 -9.61 -3.42
N ASP A 325 -10.20 -9.51 -2.79
CA ASP A 325 -9.71 -8.31 -2.07
C ASP A 325 -9.16 -7.21 -3.01
N ILE A 326 -9.89 -6.86 -4.07
CA ILE A 326 -9.43 -5.91 -5.10
C ILE A 326 -9.09 -4.53 -4.53
N ILE A 327 -9.79 -4.12 -3.46
CA ILE A 327 -9.58 -2.83 -2.80
C ILE A 327 -8.18 -2.73 -2.16
N ARG A 328 -7.61 -3.85 -1.68
CA ARG A 328 -6.23 -3.90 -1.20
C ARG A 328 -5.23 -3.63 -2.33
N TYR A 329 -5.43 -4.25 -3.50
CA TYR A 329 -4.60 -4.00 -4.68
C TYR A 329 -4.75 -2.56 -5.19
N ALA A 330 -5.90 -1.92 -4.95
CA ALA A 330 -6.17 -0.53 -5.33
C ALA A 330 -5.63 0.53 -4.33
N LEU A 331 -5.13 0.15 -3.15
CA LEU A 331 -4.61 1.11 -2.16
C LEU A 331 -3.57 2.12 -2.71
N PRO A 332 -2.66 1.74 -3.62
CA PRO A 332 -1.69 2.66 -4.21
C PRO A 332 -2.30 3.86 -4.95
N ILE A 333 -3.51 3.71 -5.49
CA ILE A 333 -4.21 4.78 -6.23
C ILE A 333 -5.17 5.58 -5.37
N VAL A 334 -5.55 5.09 -4.18
CA VAL A 334 -6.47 5.75 -3.25
C VAL A 334 -6.08 7.21 -2.95
N PRO A 335 -4.82 7.54 -2.61
CA PRO A 335 -4.43 8.93 -2.31
C PRO A 335 -4.80 9.91 -3.42
N PHE A 336 -4.63 9.49 -4.67
CA PHE A 336 -4.88 10.32 -5.86
C PHE A 336 -6.36 10.38 -6.20
N ILE A 337 -7.11 9.29 -6.00
CA ILE A 337 -8.58 9.30 -6.08
C ILE A 337 -9.15 10.28 -5.06
N LEU A 338 -8.69 10.24 -3.80
CA LEU A 338 -9.11 11.19 -2.76
C LEU A 338 -8.76 12.64 -3.14
N ALA A 339 -7.60 12.87 -3.75
CA ALA A 339 -7.22 14.19 -4.25
C ALA A 339 -8.14 14.66 -5.40
N GLY A 340 -8.50 13.77 -6.33
CA GLY A 340 -9.48 14.04 -7.39
C GLY A 340 -10.84 14.48 -6.81
N PHE A 341 -11.33 13.77 -5.79
CA PHE A 341 -12.60 14.05 -5.11
C PHE A 341 -12.51 15.11 -4.00
N SER A 342 -11.41 15.83 -3.85
CA SER A 342 -11.18 16.74 -2.71
C SER A 342 -12.31 17.76 -2.47
N GLU A 343 -12.90 18.29 -3.53
CA GLU A 343 -14.02 19.24 -3.44
C GLU A 343 -15.29 18.61 -2.89
N THR A 344 -15.61 17.38 -3.28
CA THR A 344 -16.75 16.63 -2.74
C THR A 344 -16.51 16.25 -1.29
N LEU A 345 -15.31 15.74 -1.00
CA LEU A 345 -14.93 15.23 0.32
C LEU A 345 -14.84 16.31 1.39
N THR A 346 -14.65 17.58 1.01
CA THR A 346 -14.56 18.71 1.95
C THR A 346 -15.91 19.36 2.27
N LYS A 347 -16.99 19.01 1.56
CA LYS A 347 -18.35 19.51 1.80
C LYS A 347 -18.87 19.10 3.17
N LYS A 348 -19.62 19.98 3.83
CA LYS A 348 -20.23 19.74 5.15
C LYS A 348 -21.09 18.47 5.18
N SER A 349 -21.86 18.21 4.12
CA SER A 349 -22.69 17.01 3.99
C SER A 349 -21.85 15.72 4.01
N PHE A 350 -20.71 15.71 3.30
CA PHE A 350 -19.80 14.57 3.33
C PHE A 350 -19.16 14.39 4.71
N ARG A 351 -18.90 15.49 5.45
CA ARG A 351 -18.38 15.38 6.82
C ARG A 351 -19.32 14.63 7.74
N LEU A 352 -20.60 14.96 7.68
CA LEU A 352 -21.62 14.26 8.47
C LEU A 352 -21.74 12.80 8.06
N LEU A 353 -21.74 12.51 6.76
CA LEU A 353 -21.74 11.14 6.23
C LEU A 353 -20.55 10.33 6.77
N LEU A 354 -19.34 10.89 6.75
CA LEU A 354 -18.16 10.19 7.22
C LEU A 354 -18.24 9.86 8.71
N LEU A 355 -18.79 10.74 9.54
CA LEU A 355 -18.98 10.46 10.97
C LEU A 355 -19.91 9.26 11.20
N ILE A 356 -20.96 9.12 10.38
CA ILE A 356 -21.88 7.99 10.43
C ILE A 356 -21.19 6.70 9.97
N VAL A 357 -20.44 6.77 8.85
CA VAL A 357 -19.79 5.61 8.23
C VAL A 357 -18.50 5.18 8.97
N ALA A 358 -17.91 6.05 9.79
CA ALA A 358 -16.73 5.74 10.58
C ALA A 358 -16.95 4.55 11.53
N LEU A 359 -18.14 4.42 12.12
CA LEU A 359 -18.47 3.30 13.00
C LEU A 359 -18.51 1.97 12.22
N PRO A 360 -19.28 1.83 11.11
CA PRO A 360 -19.21 0.65 10.25
C PRO A 360 -17.80 0.31 9.75
N ILE A 361 -16.96 1.30 9.39
CA ILE A 361 -15.57 1.08 8.99
C ILE A 361 -14.76 0.44 10.14
N TYR A 362 -14.95 0.96 11.35
CA TYR A 362 -14.29 0.44 12.54
C TYR A 362 -14.73 -1.00 12.85
N LEU A 363 -16.03 -1.26 12.85
CA LEU A 363 -16.60 -2.59 13.07
C LEU A 363 -16.13 -3.60 12.01
N PHE A 364 -16.13 -3.19 10.73
CA PHE A 364 -15.59 -4.00 9.64
C PHE A 364 -14.11 -4.34 9.87
N SER A 365 -13.32 -3.37 10.36
CA SER A 365 -11.90 -3.59 10.64
C SER A 365 -11.68 -4.63 11.75
N LEU A 366 -12.46 -4.57 12.84
CA LEU A 366 -12.38 -5.54 13.93
C LEU A 366 -12.76 -6.96 13.45
N ALA A 367 -13.86 -7.07 12.70
CA ALA A 367 -14.31 -8.34 12.15
C ALA A 367 -13.25 -8.93 11.20
N TYR A 368 -12.72 -8.12 10.28
CA TYR A 368 -11.71 -8.57 9.32
C TYR A 368 -10.43 -9.03 10.02
N ILE A 369 -9.89 -8.24 10.96
CA ILE A 369 -8.64 -8.58 11.65
C ILE A 369 -8.79 -9.87 12.45
N SER A 370 -9.96 -10.09 13.07
CA SER A 370 -10.22 -11.28 13.88
C SER A 370 -10.31 -12.56 13.07
N GLN A 371 -10.71 -12.47 11.80
CA GLN A 371 -10.93 -13.63 10.93
C GLN A 371 -9.76 -13.90 9.96
N ASN A 372 -9.02 -12.86 9.55
CA ASN A 372 -7.92 -12.98 8.60
C ASN A 372 -6.59 -13.34 9.29
N VAL A 373 -6.59 -14.40 10.09
CA VAL A 373 -5.45 -14.80 10.93
C VAL A 373 -4.77 -16.04 10.35
N MET A 374 -3.46 -15.96 10.14
CA MET A 374 -2.64 -17.11 9.77
C MET A 374 -2.48 -18.05 11.00
N PRO A 375 -2.73 -19.36 10.85
CA PRO A 375 -2.60 -20.29 11.95
C PRO A 375 -1.12 -20.47 12.33
N ILE A 376 -0.75 -20.09 13.55
CA ILE A 376 0.60 -20.25 14.10
C ILE A 376 0.52 -21.16 15.33
N SER A 377 1.07 -22.37 15.20
CA SER A 377 1.11 -23.36 16.28
C SER A 377 2.24 -23.10 17.28
N ASN A 378 3.35 -22.52 16.84
CA ASN A 378 4.50 -22.22 17.68
C ASN A 378 5.07 -20.82 17.39
N TRP A 379 5.01 -19.94 18.38
CA TRP A 379 5.55 -18.57 18.30
C TRP A 379 7.05 -18.49 18.61
N ALA A 380 7.66 -19.51 19.22
CA ALA A 380 9.06 -19.45 19.65
C ALA A 380 10.05 -19.06 18.52
N PRO A 381 9.91 -19.55 17.27
CA PRO A 381 10.77 -19.13 16.18
C PRO A 381 10.62 -17.64 15.80
N PHE A 382 9.46 -17.05 16.09
CA PHE A 382 9.14 -15.66 15.75
C PHE A 382 9.59 -14.66 16.83
N LEU A 383 9.65 -15.07 18.10
CA LEU A 383 10.15 -14.25 19.21
C LEU A 383 11.66 -14.04 19.06
#